data_AF-A0A0P8A1N0-F1
#
_entry.id   AF-A0A0P8A1N0-F1
#
_cell.length_a   1.000
_cell.length_b   1.000
_cell.length_c   1.000
_cell.angle_alpha   90.00
_cell.angle_beta   90.00
_cell.angle_gamma   90.00
#
_symmetry.space_group_name_H-M   'P 1'
#
loop_
_entity.id
_entity.type
_entity.pdbx_description
1 polymer ?
#
loop_
_entity_poly.entity_id
_entity_poly.type
_entity_poly.pdbx_seq_one_letter_code
_entity_poly.pdbx_strand_id
1 'polypeptide(L)'
;MHLKSGRDKGNQDRRDSRCTGIGTGTDQTQAPPGDKQHAILLMFDFNMIPGQDVSYFHRLGGDDVMDFAASRDLQERCSQILASGGANRLDGFAMSRRFSTRYVQGAHRLVPMHWALRMGCEDFRARVSDHLSFIASFRIF
;
A
#
# COMPACT_ATOMS: atom_id res chain seq x y z
N MET A 1 -1.69 -4.84 6.78
CA MET A 1 -1.69 -3.68 7.71
C MET A 1 -2.66 -2.61 7.25
N HIS A 2 -3.27 -1.95 8.23
CA HIS A 2 -4.19 -0.85 8.04
C HIS A 2 -3.70 0.28 8.94
N LEU A 3 -3.20 1.35 8.33
CA LEU A 3 -2.65 2.50 9.03
C LEU A 3 -3.78 3.45 9.43
N LYS A 4 -3.62 4.14 10.57
CA LYS A 4 -4.63 5.12 11.00
C LYS A 4 -4.65 6.32 10.04
N SER A 5 -5.82 6.89 9.81
CA SER A 5 -5.95 8.13 9.04
C SER A 5 -5.25 9.28 9.76
N GLY A 6 -4.29 9.95 9.14
CA GLY A 6 -3.58 11.10 9.73
C GLY A 6 -4.38 12.41 9.76
N ARG A 7 -5.72 12.35 9.86
CA ARG A 7 -6.61 13.52 9.78
C ARG A 7 -6.61 14.37 11.05
N ASP A 8 -6.35 13.75 12.20
CA ASP A 8 -6.14 14.43 13.48
C ASP A 8 -4.77 14.05 14.05
N LYS A 9 -4.25 14.92 14.92
CA LYS A 9 -2.92 14.77 15.50
C LYS A 9 -2.72 13.45 16.26
N GLY A 10 -3.72 13.01 17.02
CA GLY A 10 -3.61 11.77 17.79
C GLY A 10 -3.51 10.53 16.90
N ASN A 11 -4.29 10.47 15.81
CA ASN A 11 -4.19 9.40 14.84
C ASN A 11 -2.93 9.50 13.97
N GLN A 12 -2.47 10.72 13.66
CA GLN A 12 -1.20 10.96 12.99
C GLN A 12 -0.02 10.42 13.82
N ASP A 13 0.07 10.75 15.10
CA ASP A 13 1.14 10.28 16.00
C ASP A 13 1.15 8.74 16.07
N ARG A 14 -0.03 8.11 16.13
CA ARG A 14 -0.17 6.65 16.10
C ARG A 14 0.25 6.05 14.76
N ARG A 15 -0.11 6.67 13.64
CA ARG A 15 0.34 6.24 12.31
C ARG A 15 1.85 6.32 12.22
N ASP A 16 2.44 7.44 12.61
CA ASP A 16 3.87 7.71 12.53
C ASP A 16 4.69 6.75 13.40
N SER A 17 4.22 6.48 14.62
CA SER A 17 4.81 5.48 15.51
C SER A 17 4.80 4.08 14.88
N ARG A 18 3.67 3.69 14.27
CA ARG A 18 3.58 2.41 13.54
C ARG A 18 4.52 2.37 12.35
N CYS A 19 4.51 3.39 11.49
CA CYS A 19 5.39 3.46 10.31
C CYS A 19 6.86 3.31 10.70
N THR A 20 7.30 4.02 11.74
CA THR A 20 8.65 3.91 12.29
C THR A 20 8.95 2.48 12.75
N GLY A 21 8.06 1.87 13.54
CA GLY A 21 8.25 0.50 14.01
C GLY A 21 8.32 -0.54 12.88
N ILE A 22 7.52 -0.36 11.83
CA ILE A 22 7.54 -1.20 10.62
C ILE A 22 8.87 -1.04 9.88
N GLY A 23 9.31 0.20 9.66
CA GLY A 23 10.59 0.50 9.01
C GLY A 23 11.76 -0.14 9.76
N THR A 24 11.84 0.08 11.07
CA THR A 24 12.87 -0.54 11.93
C THR A 24 12.82 -2.06 11.88
N GLY A 25 11.63 -2.67 11.93
CA GLY A 25 11.49 -4.12 11.82
C GLY A 25 11.92 -4.67 10.46
N THR A 26 11.66 -3.91 9.39
CA THR A 26 12.10 -4.23 8.02
C THR A 26 13.62 -4.22 7.93
N ASP A 27 14.27 -3.17 8.46
CA ASP A 27 15.74 -3.04 8.49
C ASP A 27 16.38 -4.18 9.28
N GLN A 28 15.86 -4.48 10.47
CA GLN A 28 16.34 -5.59 11.30
C GLN A 28 16.18 -6.95 10.62
N THR A 29 15.11 -7.15 9.87
CA THR A 29 14.88 -8.39 9.10
C THR A 29 15.86 -8.51 7.93
N GLN A 30 16.30 -7.38 7.35
CA GLN A 30 17.25 -7.36 6.23
C GLN A 30 18.73 -7.32 6.66
N ALA A 31 19.02 -6.94 7.92
CA ALA A 31 20.36 -6.75 8.46
C ALA A 31 21.28 -8.01 8.49
N PRO A 32 20.81 -9.24 8.73
CA PRO A 32 21.70 -10.40 8.83
C PRO A 32 22.39 -10.72 7.49
N PRO A 33 23.73 -10.79 7.44
CA PRO A 33 24.46 -11.30 6.29
C PRO A 33 24.31 -12.83 6.21
N GLY A 34 23.86 -13.36 5.07
CA GLY A 34 23.73 -14.80 4.82
C GLY A 34 22.80 -15.14 3.65
N ASP A 35 22.68 -16.44 3.34
CA ASP A 35 22.03 -16.98 2.12
C ASP A 35 20.49 -16.88 2.09
N LYS A 36 19.86 -16.32 3.13
CA LYS A 36 18.39 -16.28 3.28
C LYS A 36 17.86 -14.85 3.46
N GLN A 37 18.32 -13.92 2.62
CA GLN A 37 17.60 -12.66 2.52
C GLN A 37 16.28 -12.89 1.78
N HIS A 38 15.18 -12.62 2.47
CA HIS A 38 13.84 -12.77 1.94
C HIS A 38 13.31 -11.44 1.39
N ALA A 39 12.54 -11.52 0.30
CA ALA A 39 11.77 -10.38 -0.15
C ALA A 39 10.72 -10.04 0.92
N ILE A 40 10.69 -8.79 1.37
CA ILE A 40 9.66 -8.29 2.28
C ILE A 40 8.61 -7.60 1.41
N LEU A 41 7.37 -8.06 1.54
CA LEU A 41 6.22 -7.45 0.88
C LEU A 41 5.32 -6.79 1.93
N LEU A 42 5.02 -5.54 1.70
CA LEU A 42 4.21 -4.67 2.53
C LEU A 42 2.91 -4.38 1.76
N MET A 43 1.76 -4.98 2.12
CA MET A 43 0.47 -4.83 1.40
C MET A 43 -0.62 -4.18 2.25
N PHE A 44 -0.99 -2.93 1.97
CA PHE A 44 -1.69 -2.07 2.93
C PHE A 44 -2.72 -1.13 2.33
N ASP A 45 -3.75 -0.84 3.15
CA ASP A 45 -4.38 0.48 3.17
C ASP A 45 -3.41 1.40 3.93
N PHE A 46 -2.69 2.23 3.18
CA PHE A 46 -1.71 3.14 3.72
C PHE A 46 -2.37 4.30 4.47
N ASN A 47 -3.62 4.66 4.18
CA ASN A 47 -4.20 5.95 4.59
C ASN A 47 -3.22 7.13 4.36
N MET A 48 -2.47 7.04 3.26
CA MET A 48 -1.45 7.98 2.82
C MET A 48 -1.50 8.05 1.30
N ILE A 49 -1.40 9.26 0.75
CA ILE A 49 -1.43 9.53 -0.68
C ILE A 49 0.02 9.71 -1.17
N PRO A 50 0.51 8.86 -2.09
CA PRO A 50 1.84 9.04 -2.66
C PRO A 50 2.01 10.43 -3.29
N GLY A 51 3.15 11.06 -3.04
CA GLY A 51 3.45 12.44 -3.47
C GLY A 51 2.91 13.53 -2.55
N GLN A 52 1.93 13.25 -1.68
CA GLN A 52 1.44 14.19 -0.66
C GLN A 52 2.00 13.83 0.74
N ASP A 53 2.01 12.55 1.06
CA ASP A 53 2.41 12.00 2.37
C ASP A 53 3.88 11.53 2.39
N VAL A 54 4.76 12.21 1.64
CA VAL A 54 6.15 11.78 1.34
C VAL A 54 6.95 11.47 2.62
N SER A 55 6.89 12.34 3.63
CA SER A 55 7.61 12.17 4.89
C SER A 55 7.23 10.89 5.65
N TYR A 56 5.99 10.42 5.49
CA TYR A 56 5.52 9.21 6.16
C TYR A 56 5.94 7.94 5.42
N PHE A 57 6.01 7.99 4.08
CA PHE A 57 6.63 6.91 3.29
C PHE A 57 8.11 6.74 3.62
N HIS A 58 8.83 7.83 3.91
CA HIS A 58 10.22 7.73 4.41
C HIS A 58 10.33 6.97 5.74
N ARG A 59 9.37 7.11 6.65
CA ARG A 59 9.38 6.36 7.93
C ARG A 59 9.24 4.84 7.75
N LEU A 60 8.69 4.39 6.62
CA LEU A 60 8.59 2.97 6.25
C LEU A 60 9.89 2.42 5.62
N GLY A 61 10.99 3.17 5.71
CA GLY A 61 12.29 2.83 5.12
C GLY A 61 12.64 3.66 3.88
N GLY A 62 11.68 4.42 3.32
CA GLY A 62 11.89 5.27 2.15
C GLY A 62 12.36 4.48 0.92
N ASP A 63 12.78 5.19 -0.12
CA ASP A 63 13.22 4.57 -1.37
C ASP A 63 14.48 3.71 -1.20
N ASP A 64 15.28 3.90 -0.15
CA ASP A 64 16.53 3.16 0.07
C ASP A 64 16.28 1.72 0.55
N VAL A 65 15.21 1.49 1.31
CA VAL A 65 14.87 0.18 1.88
C VAL A 65 13.69 -0.46 1.14
N MET A 66 12.69 0.33 0.76
CA MET A 66 11.42 -0.13 0.20
C MET A 66 11.11 0.58 -1.13
N ASP A 67 10.68 -0.17 -2.13
CA ASP A 67 10.12 0.36 -3.37
C ASP A 67 8.59 0.35 -3.31
N PHE A 68 7.99 1.54 -3.26
CA PHE A 68 6.54 1.75 -3.29
C PHE A 68 6.00 1.69 -4.73
N ALA A 69 6.23 0.58 -5.43
CA ALA A 69 5.80 0.37 -6.81
C ALA A 69 4.29 0.63 -7.02
N ALA A 70 3.48 0.37 -6.00
CA ALA A 70 2.05 0.62 -6.02
C ALA A 70 1.63 2.09 -6.08
N SER A 71 2.55 3.04 -5.90
CA SER A 71 2.33 4.48 -6.10
C SER A 71 2.61 4.95 -7.54
N ARG A 72 3.41 4.19 -8.28
CA ARG A 72 3.86 4.54 -9.63
C ARG A 72 3.04 3.83 -10.70
N ASP A 73 2.65 2.58 -10.45
CA ASP A 73 2.18 1.67 -11.51
C ASP A 73 0.66 1.40 -11.54
N LEU A 74 -0.09 1.77 -10.48
CA LEU A 74 -1.56 1.79 -10.56
C LEU A 74 -1.98 2.95 -11.49
N GLN A 75 -2.39 2.63 -12.72
CA GLN A 75 -2.95 3.62 -13.64
C GLN A 75 -4.35 4.07 -13.22
N GLU A 76 -5.07 3.20 -12.52
CA GLU A 76 -6.39 3.49 -11.97
C GLU A 76 -6.22 4.43 -10.78
N ARG A 77 -6.97 5.53 -10.81
CA ARG A 77 -6.68 6.67 -9.94
C ARG A 77 -7.04 6.43 -8.47
N CYS A 78 -7.88 5.43 -8.19
CA CYS A 78 -8.57 5.40 -6.92
C CYS A 78 -8.96 3.99 -6.42
N SER A 79 -8.41 3.59 -5.28
CA SER A 79 -8.73 2.34 -4.60
C SER A 79 -9.83 2.48 -3.55
N GLN A 80 -10.14 3.69 -3.08
CA GLN A 80 -11.23 3.95 -2.14
C GLN A 80 -12.42 4.64 -2.81
N ILE A 81 -13.64 4.17 -2.56
CA ILE A 81 -14.92 4.76 -2.95
C ILE A 81 -15.37 5.74 -1.87
N LEU A 82 -15.37 7.05 -2.15
CA LEU A 82 -15.84 8.05 -1.18
C LEU A 82 -17.36 8.22 -1.23
N ALA A 83 -17.93 8.70 -0.11
CA ALA A 83 -19.35 9.04 -0.02
C ALA A 83 -19.79 10.11 -1.03
N SER A 84 -18.88 11.01 -1.40
CA SER A 84 -19.12 12.10 -2.36
C SER A 84 -18.94 11.68 -3.81
N GLY A 85 -18.66 10.40 -4.10
CA GLY A 85 -18.34 9.91 -5.45
C GLY A 85 -16.91 10.21 -5.91
N GLY A 86 -16.14 10.99 -5.16
CA GLY A 86 -14.69 11.10 -5.34
C GLY A 86 -13.98 9.81 -4.96
N ALA A 87 -12.71 9.67 -5.32
CA ALA A 87 -11.99 8.44 -5.02
C ALA A 87 -10.50 8.71 -4.74
N ASN A 88 -9.94 8.06 -3.72
CA ASN A 88 -8.56 8.25 -3.25
C ASN A 88 -7.71 7.01 -3.52
N ARG A 89 -6.41 7.20 -3.68
CA ARG A 89 -5.44 6.10 -3.76
C ARG A 89 -4.78 5.91 -2.40
N LEU A 90 -5.35 4.99 -1.60
CA LEU A 90 -4.85 4.68 -0.26
C LEU A 90 -4.28 3.27 -0.19
N ASP A 91 -4.81 2.35 -0.98
CA ASP A 91 -4.33 0.96 -1.03
C ASP A 91 -3.16 0.77 -1.99
N GLY A 92 -2.24 -0.10 -1.60
CA GLY A 92 -1.18 -0.58 -2.46
C GLY A 92 -0.21 -1.51 -1.75
N PHE A 93 0.95 -1.67 -2.35
CA PHE A 93 2.05 -2.42 -1.79
C PHE A 93 3.41 -1.70 -1.94
N ALA A 94 4.33 -2.09 -1.07
CA ALA A 94 5.75 -1.81 -1.20
C ALA A 94 6.53 -3.12 -1.11
N MET A 95 7.69 -3.18 -1.73
CA MET A 95 8.58 -4.33 -1.59
C MET A 95 10.00 -3.92 -1.28
N SER A 96 10.74 -4.74 -0.57
CA SER A 96 12.17 -4.55 -0.32
C SER A 96 12.91 -4.19 -1.61
N ARG A 97 13.63 -3.07 -1.64
CA ARG A 97 14.22 -2.48 -2.86
C ARG A 97 15.10 -3.48 -3.62
N ARG A 98 15.90 -4.27 -2.90
CA ARG A 98 16.76 -5.32 -3.48
C ARG A 98 16.00 -6.32 -4.39
N PHE A 99 14.70 -6.52 -4.13
CA PHE A 99 13.87 -7.48 -4.83
C PHE A 99 12.89 -6.82 -5.81
N SER A 100 12.96 -5.50 -6.02
CA SER A 100 12.01 -4.76 -6.87
C SER A 100 11.92 -5.29 -8.30
N THR A 101 13.00 -5.84 -8.84
CA THR A 101 13.04 -6.48 -10.16
C THR A 101 12.18 -7.74 -10.28
N ARG A 102 11.70 -8.30 -9.17
CA ARG A 102 10.76 -9.43 -9.16
C ARG A 102 9.33 -8.99 -9.41
N TYR A 103 8.99 -7.72 -9.22
CA TYR A 103 7.69 -7.20 -9.56
C TYR A 103 7.47 -7.22 -11.09
N VAL A 104 6.32 -7.73 -11.52
CA VAL A 104 5.91 -7.69 -12.93
C VAL A 104 5.28 -6.33 -13.20
N GLN A 105 6.03 -5.43 -13.83
CA GLN A 105 5.54 -4.11 -14.21
C GLN A 105 4.25 -4.19 -15.04
N GLY A 106 3.29 -3.31 -14.76
CA GLY A 106 1.95 -3.28 -15.35
C GLY A 106 0.98 -4.34 -14.79
N ALA A 107 1.40 -5.14 -13.81
CA ALA A 107 0.54 -6.15 -13.19
C ALA A 107 -0.26 -5.62 -11.99
N HIS A 108 0.03 -4.40 -11.51
CA HIS A 108 -0.74 -3.78 -10.43
C HIS A 108 -2.07 -3.21 -10.96
N ARG A 109 -3.19 -3.79 -10.51
CA ARG A 109 -4.54 -3.45 -10.98
C ARG A 109 -5.54 -3.53 -9.85
N LEU A 110 -6.56 -2.67 -9.88
CA LEU A 110 -7.74 -2.80 -9.04
C LEU A 110 -8.66 -3.87 -9.62
N VAL A 111 -9.34 -4.55 -8.72
CA VAL A 111 -10.40 -5.48 -9.03
C VAL A 111 -11.71 -4.76 -8.72
N PRO A 112 -12.50 -4.37 -9.74
CA PRO A 112 -13.79 -3.73 -9.52
C PRO A 112 -14.81 -4.77 -9.05
N MET A 113 -14.69 -5.21 -7.80
CA MET A 113 -15.51 -6.28 -7.21
C MET A 113 -17.01 -5.97 -7.28
N HIS A 114 -17.39 -4.69 -7.24
CA HIS A 114 -18.76 -4.24 -7.43
C HIS A 114 -19.35 -4.67 -8.78
N TRP A 115 -18.56 -4.69 -9.87
CA TRP A 115 -19.01 -5.22 -11.16
C TRP A 115 -19.24 -6.73 -11.11
N ALA A 116 -18.31 -7.48 -10.50
CA ALA A 116 -18.43 -8.92 -10.36
C ALA A 116 -19.67 -9.32 -9.53
N LEU A 117 -20.01 -8.51 -8.52
CA LEU A 117 -21.19 -8.70 -7.68
C LEU A 117 -22.48 -8.09 -8.28
N ARG A 118 -22.40 -7.45 -9.45
CA ARG A 118 -23.53 -6.74 -10.10
C ARG A 118 -24.17 -5.68 -9.18
N MET A 119 -23.33 -4.92 -8.48
CA MET A 119 -23.72 -3.85 -7.56
C MET A 119 -23.23 -2.49 -8.05
N GLY A 120 -24.01 -1.44 -7.78
CA GLY A 120 -23.52 -0.06 -7.91
C GLY A 120 -22.42 0.24 -6.88
N CYS A 121 -21.57 1.24 -7.16
CA CYS A 121 -20.49 1.63 -6.25
C CYS A 121 -21.01 2.05 -4.85
N GLU A 122 -22.13 2.76 -4.80
CA GLU A 122 -22.75 3.19 -3.54
C GLU A 122 -23.24 2.00 -2.71
N ASP A 123 -23.92 1.04 -3.35
CA ASP A 123 -24.38 -0.19 -2.70
C ASP A 123 -23.22 -1.06 -2.23
N PHE A 124 -22.17 -1.20 -3.05
CA PHE A 124 -20.97 -1.94 -2.69
C PHE A 124 -20.28 -1.29 -1.48
N ARG A 125 -20.15 0.04 -1.49
CA ARG A 125 -19.63 0.82 -0.36
C ARG A 125 -20.44 0.60 0.91
N ALA A 126 -21.76 0.66 0.81
CA ALA A 126 -22.64 0.57 1.97
C ALA A 126 -22.71 -0.84 2.57
N ARG A 127 -22.51 -1.89 1.76
CA ARG A 127 -22.80 -3.28 2.15
C ARG A 127 -21.60 -4.21 2.17
N VAL A 128 -20.51 -3.87 1.49
CA VAL A 128 -19.35 -4.75 1.29
C VAL A 128 -18.06 -4.08 1.75
N SER A 129 -17.64 -3.01 1.07
CA SER A 129 -16.41 -2.27 1.41
C SER A 129 -16.36 -0.94 0.68
N ASP A 130 -15.80 0.08 1.30
CA ASP A 130 -15.41 1.32 0.65
C ASP A 130 -14.02 1.23 -0.02
N HIS A 131 -13.34 0.09 0.05
CA HIS A 131 -12.06 -0.16 -0.64
C HIS A 131 -12.21 -1.23 -1.72
N LEU A 132 -11.53 -1.02 -2.84
CA LEU A 132 -11.38 -1.97 -3.93
C LEU A 132 -10.14 -2.82 -3.71
N SER A 133 -10.26 -4.13 -3.93
CA SER A 133 -9.11 -5.03 -3.92
C SER A 133 -8.14 -4.66 -5.03
N PHE A 134 -6.86 -4.90 -4.84
CA PHE A 134 -5.87 -4.83 -5.90
C PHE A 134 -5.13 -6.16 -6.05
N ILE A 135 -4.60 -6.40 -7.23
CA ILE A 135 -3.74 -7.52 -7.56
C ILE A 135 -2.39 -6.97 -7.96
N ALA A 136 -1.31 -7.67 -7.58
CA ALA A 136 0.03 -7.45 -8.09
C ALA A 136 0.69 -8.82 -8.33
N SER A 137 1.58 -8.91 -9.32
CA SER A 137 2.25 -10.16 -9.66
C SER A 137 3.75 -10.06 -9.42
N PHE A 138 4.33 -11.14 -8.88
CA PHE A 138 5.75 -11.24 -8.59
C PHE A 138 6.31 -12.55 -9.12
N ARG A 139 7.56 -12.50 -9.58
CA ARG A 139 8.35 -13.66 -9.99
C ARG A 139 8.98 -14.32 -8.75
N ILE A 140 8.76 -15.62 -8.57
CA ILE A 140 9.35 -16.43 -7.50
C ILE A 140 10.40 -17.34 -8.13
N PHE A 141 11.68 -16.98 -7.96
CA PHE A 141 12.83 -17.75 -8.41
C PHE A 141 13.91 -17.73 -7.32
#